data_AF-A0A8J5C036-F1
#
_entry.id   AF-A0A8J5C036-F1
#
_cell.length_a   1.000
_cell.length_b   1.000
_cell.length_c   1.000
_cell.angle_alpha   90.00
_cell.angle_beta   90.00
_cell.angle_gamma   90.00
#
_symmetry.space_group_name_H-M   'P 1'
#
loop_
_entity.id
_entity.type
_entity.pdbx_description
1 polymer ?
#
loop_
_entity_poly.entity_id
_entity_poly.type
_entity_poly.pdbx_seq_one_letter_code
_entity_poly.pdbx_strand_id
1 'polypeptide(L)'
;MIYVTFIRSVIDYLSPALIQLPHTSLDPLDKFQNRVMRVILGCPLSTRVVNMLTELHLPPIYERICSIAARLTIKCLHYPQVVPHYSHTIRSAMQPRPRIPPLQAGGRTLIKTVSSLLQRLDINVPEAEALPGPPPWMIPTITVHYTPTSKSALPALQRQLALETKASISSSRPTLNHVYTDGSLQPDGTAGCAVFSPDVDPPPDGWVGRRLPVSASSTFCELYGILDAVSLLSQRGLNGLVICDSQSALQALSSPKPTCHLVSRILSFLSLVRLRALQIIFLWIPSHVGILYSDTVDGIAKAACSLPLRDAGPSPSLSCYLLRVNTHTYVSTLHHRARQRANSVSIQHYDAFRQHRYKYRRRGLMVRRHNVVAARLRLGYRPVWQVAGFEDAPHFSSCLLCDQPNSNSLEHYCLHCPEVSGLLPLGRPLVDICRHLLAHDNLDEILVRYPRFGGC
;
A
#
# COMPACT_ATOMS: atom_id res chain seq x y z
N MET A 1 -12.18 14.37 8.00
CA MET A 1 -10.76 14.74 8.25
C MET A 1 -10.47 14.84 9.75
N ILE A 2 -11.23 15.62 10.53
CA ILE A 2 -11.01 15.79 11.99
C ILE A 2 -10.85 14.45 12.75
N TYR A 3 -11.79 13.51 12.58
CA TYR A 3 -11.73 12.21 13.26
C TYR A 3 -10.41 11.47 13.01
N VAL A 4 -9.98 11.38 11.74
CA VAL A 4 -8.75 10.65 11.37
C VAL A 4 -7.51 11.35 11.91
N THR A 5 -7.46 12.68 11.81
CA THR A 5 -6.26 13.47 12.12
C THR A 5 -6.04 13.66 13.61
N PHE A 6 -7.10 13.88 14.40
CA PHE A 6 -6.97 14.25 15.81
C PHE A 6 -7.40 13.16 16.78
N ILE A 7 -8.38 12.34 16.42
CA ILE A 7 -8.96 11.37 17.37
C ILE A 7 -8.36 9.99 17.13
N ARG A 8 -8.43 9.49 15.89
CA ARG A 8 -7.89 8.19 15.51
C ARG A 8 -6.37 8.14 15.64
N SER A 9 -5.68 9.25 15.42
CA SER A 9 -4.22 9.34 15.57
C SER A 9 -3.74 9.05 17.01
N VAL A 10 -4.54 9.41 18.03
CA VAL A 10 -4.25 9.05 19.43
C VAL A 10 -4.36 7.54 19.63
N ILE A 11 -5.41 6.91 19.09
CA ILE A 11 -5.57 5.45 19.11
C ILE A 11 -4.41 4.76 18.37
N ASP A 12 -4.00 5.31 17.23
CA ASP A 12 -2.90 4.79 16.43
C ASP A 12 -1.59 4.83 17.21
N TYR A 13 -1.32 5.94 17.91
CA TYR A 13 -0.14 6.10 18.75
C TYR A 13 -0.13 5.10 19.91
N LEU A 14 -1.28 4.89 20.55
CA LEU A 14 -1.42 3.98 21.69
C LEU A 14 -1.56 2.49 21.30
N SER A 15 -1.65 2.17 20.01
CA SER A 15 -1.94 0.80 19.53
C SER A 15 -1.02 -0.29 20.11
N PRO A 16 0.32 -0.09 20.24
CA PRO A 16 1.20 -1.09 20.86
C PRO A 16 0.91 -1.37 22.34
N ALA A 17 0.29 -0.41 23.06
CA ALA A 17 -0.20 -0.61 24.42
C ALA A 17 -1.60 -1.24 24.42
N LEU A 18 -2.50 -0.74 23.57
CA LEU A 18 -3.89 -1.20 23.50
C LEU A 18 -4.03 -2.66 23.07
N ILE A 19 -3.13 -3.19 22.25
CA ILE A 19 -3.15 -4.60 21.83
C ILE A 19 -2.93 -5.59 22.99
N GLN A 20 -2.45 -5.11 24.14
CA GLN A 20 -2.27 -5.91 25.36
C GLN A 20 -3.59 -6.15 26.10
N LEU A 21 -4.63 -5.37 25.79
CA LEU A 21 -5.94 -5.45 26.41
C LEU A 21 -6.81 -6.52 25.72
N PRO A 22 -7.74 -7.15 26.46
CA PRO A 22 -8.71 -8.05 25.85
C PRO A 22 -9.64 -7.25 24.91
N HIS A 23 -10.18 -7.94 23.90
CA HIS A 23 -11.04 -7.31 22.88
C HIS A 23 -12.24 -6.58 23.50
N THR A 24 -12.85 -7.15 24.54
CA THR A 24 -14.02 -6.58 25.23
C THR A 24 -13.73 -5.22 25.85
N SER A 25 -12.50 -4.96 26.30
CA SER A 25 -12.09 -3.65 26.82
C SER A 25 -11.96 -2.59 25.72
N LEU A 26 -11.85 -2.99 24.46
CA LEU A 26 -11.73 -2.10 23.30
C LEU A 26 -13.08 -1.81 22.63
N ASP A 27 -14.14 -2.57 22.96
CA ASP A 27 -15.50 -2.35 22.46
C ASP A 27 -16.01 -0.90 22.61
N PRO A 28 -15.71 -0.15 23.70
CA PRO A 28 -16.09 1.25 23.81
C PRO A 28 -15.50 2.13 22.69
N LEU A 29 -14.28 1.82 22.21
CA LEU A 29 -13.63 2.54 21.12
C LEU A 29 -14.31 2.25 19.78
N ASP A 30 -14.72 1.01 19.53
CA ASP A 30 -15.51 0.66 18.34
C ASP A 30 -16.88 1.34 18.37
N LYS A 31 -17.56 1.33 19.52
CA LYS A 31 -18.84 2.05 19.70
C LYS A 31 -18.67 3.56 19.49
N PHE A 32 -17.54 4.14 19.92
CA PHE A 32 -17.21 5.53 19.66
C PHE A 32 -16.97 5.80 18.16
N GLN A 33 -16.16 4.98 17.47
CA GLN A 33 -15.96 5.08 16.02
C GLN A 33 -17.31 4.99 15.28
N ASN A 34 -18.18 4.06 15.66
CA ASN A 34 -19.51 3.90 15.07
C ASN A 34 -20.37 5.17 15.21
N ARG A 35 -20.37 5.82 16.39
CA ARG A 35 -21.07 7.09 16.60
C ARG A 35 -20.50 8.20 15.70
N VAL A 36 -19.17 8.30 15.62
CA VAL A 36 -18.52 9.31 14.77
C VAL A 36 -18.81 9.09 13.29
N MET A 37 -18.78 7.84 12.81
CA MET A 37 -19.14 7.53 11.42
C MET A 37 -20.56 7.97 11.09
N ARG A 38 -21.51 7.77 12.01
CA ARG A 38 -22.89 8.24 11.87
C ARG A 38 -22.99 9.76 11.78
N VAL A 39 -22.21 10.49 12.58
CA VAL A 39 -22.16 11.97 12.51
C VAL A 39 -21.54 12.47 11.19
N ILE A 40 -20.52 11.76 10.69
CA ILE A 40 -19.85 12.09 9.42
C ILE A 40 -20.79 11.87 8.23
N LEU A 41 -21.42 10.70 8.17
CA LEU A 41 -22.31 10.30 7.07
C LEU A 41 -23.74 10.84 7.25
N GLY A 42 -24.06 11.38 8.42
CA GLY A 42 -25.39 11.74 8.85
C GLY A 42 -26.36 10.56 8.85
N CYS A 43 -25.97 9.33 9.12
CA CYS A 43 -26.86 8.17 8.97
C CYS A 43 -27.52 7.74 10.31
N PRO A 44 -28.71 7.12 10.29
CA PRO A 44 -29.43 6.72 11.50
C PRO A 44 -28.72 5.59 12.27
N LEU A 45 -29.11 5.35 13.53
CA LEU A 45 -28.59 4.28 14.39
C LEU A 45 -28.75 2.87 13.79
N SER A 46 -29.77 2.66 12.96
CA SER A 46 -30.04 1.39 12.27
C SER A 46 -29.05 1.09 11.13
N THR A 47 -28.22 2.07 10.71
CA THR A 47 -27.26 1.87 9.61
C THR A 47 -26.24 0.79 10.00
N ARG A 48 -26.09 -0.23 9.16
CA ARG A 48 -25.11 -1.30 9.36
C ARG A 48 -23.68 -0.75 9.37
N VAL A 49 -22.94 -1.13 10.40
CA VAL A 49 -21.56 -0.69 10.64
C VAL A 49 -20.64 -1.03 9.46
N VAL A 50 -20.79 -2.22 8.87
CA VAL A 50 -19.94 -2.68 7.75
C VAL A 50 -20.06 -1.79 6.49
N ASN A 51 -21.24 -1.23 6.22
CA ASN A 51 -21.42 -0.30 5.12
C ASN A 51 -20.74 1.05 5.41
N MET A 52 -20.88 1.56 6.64
CA MET A 52 -20.22 2.81 7.06
C MET A 52 -18.69 2.70 7.02
N LEU A 53 -18.15 1.58 7.52
CA LEU A 53 -16.71 1.27 7.46
C LEU A 53 -16.21 1.26 6.02
N THR A 54 -16.95 0.60 5.11
CA THR A 54 -16.58 0.55 3.70
C THR A 54 -16.66 1.93 3.04
N GLU A 55 -17.72 2.68 3.32
CA GLU A 55 -17.98 4.01 2.74
C GLU A 55 -16.94 5.05 3.16
N LEU A 56 -16.45 4.98 4.39
CA LEU A 56 -15.42 5.88 4.91
C LEU A 56 -14.00 5.33 4.74
N HIS A 57 -13.84 4.14 4.15
CA HIS A 57 -12.56 3.42 4.07
C HIS A 57 -11.88 3.29 5.44
N LEU A 58 -12.65 2.96 6.47
CA LEU A 58 -12.19 2.75 7.84
C LEU A 58 -12.24 1.26 8.18
N PRO A 59 -11.18 0.69 8.80
CA PRO A 59 -11.26 -0.63 9.42
C PRO A 59 -11.89 -0.55 10.83
N PRO A 60 -12.36 -1.69 11.39
CA PRO A 60 -12.64 -1.81 12.81
C PRO A 60 -11.44 -1.40 13.66
N ILE A 61 -11.67 -0.86 14.87
CA ILE A 61 -10.59 -0.33 15.72
C ILE A 61 -9.62 -1.44 16.12
N TYR A 62 -10.14 -2.60 16.51
CA TYR A 62 -9.29 -3.73 16.89
C TYR A 62 -8.35 -4.17 15.76
N GLU A 63 -8.88 -4.33 14.54
CA GLU A 63 -8.08 -4.71 13.36
C GLU A 63 -7.03 -3.65 13.02
N ARG A 64 -7.34 -2.37 13.25
CA ARG A 64 -6.39 -1.28 13.08
C ARG A 64 -5.26 -1.34 14.10
N ILE A 65 -5.58 -1.58 15.38
CA ILE A 65 -4.60 -1.75 16.46
C ILE A 65 -3.66 -2.92 16.14
N CYS A 66 -4.22 -4.06 15.76
CA CYS A 66 -3.47 -5.24 15.32
C CYS A 66 -2.54 -4.94 14.15
N SER A 67 -3.03 -4.24 13.13
CA SER A 67 -2.25 -3.83 11.97
C SER A 67 -1.08 -2.91 12.34
N ILE A 68 -1.31 -1.91 13.20
CA ILE A 68 -0.25 -0.98 13.62
C ILE A 68 0.81 -1.70 14.45
N ALA A 69 0.40 -2.55 15.40
CA ALA A 69 1.33 -3.35 16.18
C ALA A 69 2.17 -4.27 15.29
N ALA A 70 1.55 -5.00 14.35
CA ALA A 70 2.28 -5.85 13.41
C ALA A 70 3.28 -5.06 12.56
N ARG A 71 2.90 -3.87 12.06
CA ARG A 71 3.79 -2.99 11.29
C ARG A 71 4.99 -2.55 12.12
N LEU A 72 4.78 -2.21 13.39
CA LEU A 72 5.87 -1.86 14.31
C LEU A 72 6.79 -3.07 14.52
N THR A 73 6.24 -4.26 14.77
CA THR A 73 7.02 -5.47 14.98
C THR A 73 7.84 -5.86 13.77
N ILE A 74 7.26 -5.80 12.56
CA ILE A 74 8.00 -6.06 11.31
C ILE A 74 9.18 -5.09 11.17
N LYS A 75 9.00 -3.80 11.52
CA LYS A 75 10.11 -2.83 11.51
C LYS A 75 11.20 -3.22 12.50
N CYS A 76 10.85 -3.63 13.72
CA CYS A 76 11.82 -4.11 14.71
C CYS A 76 12.56 -5.37 14.21
N LEU A 77 11.85 -6.32 13.60
CA LEU A 77 12.47 -7.52 13.03
C LEU A 77 13.40 -7.23 11.85
N HIS A 78 13.09 -6.21 11.04
CA HIS A 78 13.96 -5.73 9.96
C HIS A 78 15.18 -4.96 10.45
N TYR A 79 15.06 -4.27 11.60
CA TYR A 79 16.11 -3.47 12.21
C TYR A 79 16.34 -3.94 13.66
N PRO A 80 16.82 -5.19 13.86
CA PRO A 80 16.93 -5.79 15.19
C PRO A 80 17.80 -4.97 16.14
N GLN A 81 18.78 -4.22 15.63
CA GLN A 81 19.64 -3.34 16.41
C GLN A 81 18.92 -2.22 17.18
N VAL A 82 17.71 -1.83 16.75
CA VAL A 82 16.94 -0.78 17.41
C VAL A 82 16.32 -1.30 18.71
N VAL A 83 15.78 -2.52 18.67
CA VAL A 83 15.14 -3.17 19.82
C VAL A 83 15.50 -4.67 19.85
N PRO A 84 16.73 -5.03 20.23
CA PRO A 84 17.26 -6.39 20.05
C PRO A 84 16.50 -7.42 20.90
N HIS A 85 16.22 -7.10 22.17
CA HIS A 85 15.48 -7.99 23.06
C HIS A 85 14.07 -8.31 22.54
N TYR A 86 13.35 -7.29 22.04
CA TYR A 86 12.01 -7.48 21.50
C TYR A 86 12.01 -8.34 20.23
N SER A 87 12.94 -8.05 19.31
CA SER A 87 13.07 -8.77 18.04
C SER A 87 13.43 -10.25 18.27
N HIS A 88 14.39 -10.51 19.16
CA HIS A 88 14.76 -11.87 19.56
C HIS A 88 13.60 -12.63 20.22
N THR A 89 12.83 -11.96 21.08
CA THR A 89 11.66 -12.54 21.75
C THR A 89 10.57 -12.92 20.75
N ILE A 90 10.27 -12.06 19.78
CA ILE A 90 9.27 -12.34 18.73
C ILE A 90 9.72 -13.53 17.87
N ARG A 91 10.99 -13.57 17.44
CA ARG A 91 11.52 -14.72 16.67
C ARG A 91 11.41 -16.01 17.46
N SER A 92 11.81 -16.00 18.73
CA SER A 92 11.70 -17.15 19.63
C SER A 92 10.24 -17.61 19.81
N ALA A 93 9.30 -16.67 19.89
CA ALA A 93 7.87 -16.97 20.00
C ALA A 93 7.26 -17.55 18.70
N MET A 94 7.87 -17.30 17.55
CA MET A 94 7.41 -17.82 16.26
C MET A 94 7.96 -19.22 15.93
N GLN A 95 8.93 -19.73 16.69
CA GLN A 95 9.47 -21.08 16.50
C GLN A 95 8.48 -22.18 16.95
N PRO A 96 8.55 -23.40 16.40
CA PRO A 96 7.67 -24.52 16.77
C PRO A 96 7.70 -24.88 18.26
N ARG A 97 8.83 -24.61 18.94
CA ARG A 97 9.02 -24.81 20.38
C ARG A 97 9.46 -23.50 21.03
N PRO A 98 8.51 -22.60 21.37
CA PRO A 98 8.85 -21.25 21.77
C PRO A 98 9.53 -21.24 23.14
N ARG A 99 10.73 -20.65 23.21
CA ARG A 99 11.45 -20.38 24.46
C ARG A 99 11.42 -18.88 24.71
N ILE A 100 10.38 -18.42 25.41
CA ILE A 100 10.15 -17.00 25.68
C ILE A 100 10.68 -16.69 27.09
N PRO A 101 11.46 -15.61 27.29
CA PRO A 101 11.89 -15.19 28.62
C PRO A 101 10.70 -14.85 29.53
N PRO A 102 10.89 -14.79 30.86
CA PRO A 102 9.84 -14.37 31.77
C PRO A 102 9.43 -12.91 31.49
N LEU A 103 8.19 -12.72 31.03
CA LEU A 103 7.61 -11.40 30.76
C LEU A 103 6.46 -11.11 31.73
N GLN A 104 6.18 -9.82 31.95
CA GLN A 104 4.93 -9.38 32.58
C GLN A 104 3.71 -9.75 31.73
N ALA A 105 2.53 -9.82 32.35
CA ALA A 105 1.29 -10.27 31.69
C ALA A 105 0.99 -9.51 30.38
N GLY A 106 1.07 -8.17 30.39
CA GLY A 106 0.85 -7.35 29.19
C GLY A 106 1.85 -7.65 28.06
N GLY A 107 3.13 -7.81 28.41
CA GLY A 107 4.17 -8.20 27.46
C GLY A 107 3.92 -9.58 26.84
N ARG A 108 3.49 -10.57 27.64
CA ARG A 108 3.12 -11.90 27.12
C ARG A 108 1.96 -11.81 26.12
N THR A 109 0.93 -11.02 26.43
CA THR A 109 -0.21 -10.81 25.54
C THR A 109 0.21 -10.15 24.23
N LEU A 110 1.05 -9.10 24.28
CA LEU A 110 1.59 -8.44 23.09
C LEU A 110 2.30 -9.45 22.18
N ILE A 111 3.27 -10.19 22.73
CA ILE A 111 4.08 -11.15 21.97
C ILE A 111 3.17 -12.22 21.35
N LYS A 112 2.26 -12.83 22.14
CA LYS A 112 1.34 -13.86 21.66
C LYS A 112 0.42 -13.35 20.54
N THR A 113 -0.21 -12.19 20.72
CA THR A 113 -1.15 -11.62 19.75
C THR A 113 -0.44 -11.25 18.44
N VAL A 114 0.75 -10.64 18.53
CA VAL A 114 1.50 -10.28 17.32
C VAL A 114 2.09 -11.51 16.63
N SER A 115 2.69 -12.45 17.35
CA SER A 115 3.26 -13.66 16.75
C SER A 115 2.19 -14.50 16.04
N SER A 116 1.02 -14.67 16.66
CA SER A 116 -0.11 -15.36 16.03
C SER A 116 -0.63 -14.62 14.79
N LEU A 117 -0.66 -13.28 14.82
CA LEU A 117 -1.00 -12.48 13.66
C LEU A 117 0.01 -12.64 12.52
N LEU A 118 1.32 -12.60 12.82
CA LEU A 118 2.36 -12.79 11.80
C LEU A 118 2.31 -14.20 11.19
N GLN A 119 2.12 -15.25 12.02
CA GLN A 119 1.94 -16.63 11.55
C GLN A 119 0.71 -16.78 10.65
N ARG A 120 -0.43 -16.19 11.04
CA ARG A 120 -1.66 -16.21 10.22
C ARG A 120 -1.50 -15.51 8.87
N LEU A 121 -0.61 -14.52 8.80
CA LEU A 121 -0.30 -13.77 7.58
C LEU A 121 0.83 -14.39 6.75
N ASP A 122 1.38 -15.53 7.18
CA ASP A 122 2.58 -16.13 6.59
C ASP A 122 3.72 -15.10 6.45
N ILE A 123 3.95 -14.35 7.54
CA ILE A 123 5.03 -13.37 7.63
C ILE A 123 6.12 -13.96 8.51
N ASN A 124 7.23 -14.36 7.89
CA ASN A 124 8.47 -14.69 8.57
C ASN A 124 9.55 -13.72 8.11
N VAL A 125 9.98 -12.82 8.99
CA VAL A 125 11.08 -11.88 8.70
C VAL A 125 12.39 -12.55 9.16
N PRO A 126 13.20 -13.09 8.23
CA PRO A 126 14.44 -13.74 8.61
C PRO A 126 15.38 -12.73 9.25
N GLU A 127 16.21 -13.20 10.16
CA GLU A 127 17.33 -12.42 10.65
C GLU A 127 18.28 -12.19 9.46
N ALA A 128 18.34 -10.96 8.98
CA ALA A 128 19.39 -10.60 8.04
C ALA A 128 20.73 -10.87 8.74
N GLU A 129 21.69 -11.46 8.03
CA GLU A 129 23.10 -11.43 8.44
C GLU A 129 23.48 -9.96 8.58
N ALA A 130 23.34 -9.43 9.79
CA ALA A 130 23.72 -8.08 10.13
C ALA A 130 25.24 -8.08 10.26
N LEU A 131 25.93 -8.09 9.12
CA LEU A 131 27.24 -7.46 9.09
C LEU A 131 27.00 -6.02 9.51
N PRO A 132 27.59 -5.55 10.62
CA PRO A 132 27.54 -4.13 10.94
C PRO A 132 28.03 -3.40 9.70
N GLY A 133 27.14 -2.57 9.14
CA GLY A 133 27.50 -1.77 7.98
C GLY A 133 28.76 -0.96 8.31
N PRO A 134 29.59 -0.65 7.29
CA PRO A 134 30.78 0.14 7.50
C PRO A 134 30.37 1.41 8.26
N PRO A 135 31.15 1.84 9.28
CA PRO A 135 30.83 3.05 10.01
C PRO A 135 30.74 4.24 9.04
N PRO A 136 30.03 5.32 9.39
CA PRO A 136 29.74 6.41 8.45
C PRO A 136 30.97 6.98 7.72
N TRP A 137 32.14 7.00 8.38
CA TRP A 137 33.41 7.47 7.81
C TRP A 137 34.08 6.50 6.82
N MET A 138 33.62 5.24 6.74
CA MET A 138 34.09 4.22 5.80
C MET A 138 33.13 4.01 4.61
N ILE A 139 32.00 4.72 4.60
CA ILE A 139 31.05 4.66 3.48
C ILE A 139 31.69 5.37 2.28
N PRO A 140 31.90 4.67 1.14
CA PRO A 140 32.54 5.27 -0.01
C PRO A 140 31.59 6.28 -0.66
N THR A 141 32.15 7.39 -1.14
CA THR A 141 31.43 8.27 -2.06
C THR A 141 31.13 7.50 -3.35
N ILE A 142 29.83 7.30 -3.64
CA ILE A 142 29.39 6.57 -4.82
C ILE A 142 29.48 7.50 -6.03
N THR A 143 30.21 7.10 -7.06
CA THR A 143 30.25 7.80 -8.35
C THR A 143 29.13 7.26 -9.23
N VAL A 144 28.14 8.11 -9.51
CA VAL A 144 27.03 7.81 -10.44
C VAL A 144 27.05 8.80 -11.58
N HIS A 145 27.13 8.30 -12.81
CA HIS A 145 26.93 9.08 -14.03
C HIS A 145 25.50 8.89 -14.52
N TYR A 146 24.86 9.98 -14.93
CA TYR A 146 23.53 9.94 -15.54
C TYR A 146 23.64 10.35 -17.00
N THR A 147 23.16 9.52 -17.92
CA THR A 147 23.03 9.92 -19.33
C THR A 147 22.18 11.20 -19.42
N PRO A 148 22.67 12.26 -20.08
CA PRO A 148 22.00 13.56 -20.13
C PRO A 148 20.84 13.54 -21.11
N THR A 149 19.73 12.91 -20.74
CA THR A 149 18.56 12.74 -21.61
C THR A 149 17.25 13.02 -20.89
N SER A 150 16.17 13.16 -21.66
CA SER A 150 14.80 13.36 -21.18
C SER A 150 13.89 12.26 -21.72
N LYS A 151 12.86 11.88 -20.96
CA LYS A 151 11.81 10.96 -21.42
C LYS A 151 11.07 11.45 -22.67
N SER A 152 11.09 12.76 -22.92
CA SER A 152 10.49 13.37 -24.12
C SER A 152 11.35 13.27 -25.37
N ALA A 153 12.63 12.88 -25.25
CA ALA A 153 13.53 12.77 -26.38
C ALA A 153 13.22 11.52 -27.23
N LEU A 154 13.54 11.56 -28.52
CA LEU A 154 13.41 10.42 -29.42
C LEU A 154 14.25 9.23 -28.93
N PRO A 155 13.74 7.98 -28.95
CA PRO A 155 14.48 6.80 -28.47
C PRO A 155 15.86 6.63 -29.10
N ALA A 156 16.01 6.98 -30.40
CA ALA A 156 17.30 6.95 -31.09
C ALA A 156 18.33 7.92 -30.46
N LEU A 157 17.90 9.13 -30.09
CA LEU A 157 18.76 10.11 -29.42
C LEU A 157 19.10 9.65 -28.00
N GLN A 158 18.13 9.10 -27.27
CA GLN A 158 18.36 8.52 -25.95
C GLN A 158 19.42 7.41 -25.99
N ARG A 159 19.30 6.49 -26.97
CA ARG A 159 20.26 5.42 -27.22
C ARG A 159 21.66 5.97 -27.56
N GLN A 160 21.73 6.94 -28.47
CA GLN A 160 22.99 7.55 -28.87
C GLN A 160 23.72 8.16 -27.67
N LEU A 161 23.04 9.01 -26.90
CA LEU A 161 23.61 9.67 -25.72
C LEU A 161 24.07 8.67 -24.66
N ALA A 162 23.34 7.57 -24.48
CA ALA A 162 23.73 6.51 -23.55
C ALA A 162 25.03 5.81 -23.98
N LEU A 163 25.15 5.49 -25.28
CA LEU A 163 26.35 4.87 -25.85
C LEU A 163 27.56 5.82 -25.80
N GLU A 164 27.37 7.11 -26.10
CA GLU A 164 28.41 8.14 -26.00
C GLU A 164 28.89 8.31 -24.55
N THR A 165 27.95 8.39 -23.59
CA THR A 165 28.29 8.50 -22.16
C THR A 165 29.08 7.28 -21.69
N LYS A 166 28.63 6.07 -22.06
CA LYS A 166 29.35 4.83 -21.78
C LYS A 166 30.77 4.89 -22.38
N ALA A 167 30.89 5.20 -23.67
CA ALA A 167 32.18 5.25 -24.36
C ALA A 167 33.15 6.27 -23.74
N SER A 168 32.65 7.43 -23.31
CA SER A 168 33.44 8.45 -22.61
C SER A 168 33.98 7.96 -21.26
N ILE A 169 33.16 7.23 -20.49
CA ILE A 169 33.60 6.65 -19.22
C ILE A 169 34.64 5.56 -19.47
N SER A 170 34.37 4.65 -20.41
CA SER A 170 35.25 3.53 -20.73
C SER A 170 36.60 3.98 -21.31
N SER A 171 36.63 5.04 -22.13
CA SER A 171 37.88 5.59 -22.67
C SER A 171 38.74 6.25 -21.58
N SER A 172 38.12 6.89 -20.60
CA SER A 172 38.83 7.47 -19.45
C SER A 172 39.40 6.41 -18.49
N ARG A 173 38.84 5.19 -18.51
CA ARG A 173 39.16 4.11 -17.56
C ARG A 173 39.06 2.74 -18.26
N PRO A 174 40.06 2.36 -19.06
CA PRO A 174 40.01 1.16 -19.90
C PRO A 174 40.02 -0.16 -19.12
N THR A 175 40.30 -0.14 -17.81
CA THR A 175 40.30 -1.34 -16.94
C THR A 175 38.91 -1.70 -16.39
N LEU A 176 37.85 -0.93 -16.73
CA LEU A 176 36.50 -1.19 -16.24
C LEU A 176 35.81 -2.29 -17.05
N ASN A 177 35.32 -3.31 -16.33
CA ASN A 177 34.44 -4.33 -16.88
C ASN A 177 32.99 -3.83 -16.88
N HIS A 178 32.28 -3.91 -18.00
CA HIS A 178 30.90 -3.49 -18.12
C HIS A 178 29.99 -4.58 -17.54
N VAL A 179 29.16 -4.22 -16.57
CA VAL A 179 28.22 -5.14 -15.94
C VAL A 179 26.82 -4.53 -16.00
N TYR A 180 25.92 -5.15 -16.76
CA TYR A 180 24.53 -4.74 -16.90
C TYR A 180 23.69 -5.44 -15.84
N THR A 181 22.76 -4.71 -15.25
CA THR A 181 21.84 -5.22 -14.23
C THR A 181 20.42 -4.83 -14.56
N ASP A 182 19.48 -5.71 -14.27
CA ASP A 182 18.05 -5.39 -14.38
C ASP A 182 17.21 -6.18 -13.36
N GLY A 183 16.05 -5.64 -13.02
CA GLY A 183 15.06 -6.19 -12.11
C GLY A 183 13.65 -6.21 -12.72
N SER A 184 13.09 -7.41 -12.87
CA SER A 184 11.74 -7.61 -13.42
C SER A 184 10.70 -7.86 -12.34
N LEU A 185 9.51 -7.28 -12.50
CA LEU A 185 8.30 -7.54 -11.70
C LEU A 185 7.13 -7.77 -12.66
N GLN A 186 6.57 -8.97 -12.64
CA GLN A 186 5.46 -9.38 -13.48
C GLN A 186 4.10 -8.99 -12.88
N PRO A 187 3.03 -8.89 -13.69
CA PRO A 187 1.69 -8.52 -13.22
C PRO A 187 1.09 -9.48 -12.18
N ASP A 188 1.52 -10.74 -12.20
CA ASP A 188 1.12 -11.77 -11.23
C ASP A 188 1.88 -11.68 -9.88
N GLY A 189 2.76 -10.69 -9.73
CA GLY A 189 3.58 -10.45 -8.55
C GLY A 189 4.89 -11.23 -8.53
N THR A 190 5.15 -12.08 -9.53
CA THR A 190 6.43 -12.78 -9.63
C THR A 190 7.55 -11.81 -10.01
N ALA A 191 8.73 -12.02 -9.44
CA ALA A 191 9.82 -11.07 -9.55
C ALA A 191 11.16 -11.79 -9.75
N GLY A 192 12.07 -11.14 -10.46
CA GLY A 192 13.39 -11.65 -10.76
C GLY A 192 14.40 -10.52 -10.92
N CYS A 193 15.67 -10.84 -10.79
CA CYS A 193 16.76 -9.92 -11.15
C CYS A 193 17.84 -10.68 -11.91
N ALA A 194 18.66 -9.96 -12.65
CA ALA A 194 19.76 -10.54 -13.38
C ALA A 194 20.96 -9.60 -13.45
N VAL A 195 22.10 -10.23 -13.75
CA VAL A 195 23.34 -9.55 -14.09
C VAL A 195 23.89 -10.19 -15.36
N PHE A 196 24.50 -9.39 -16.22
CA PHE A 196 25.15 -9.84 -17.43
C PHE A 196 26.40 -8.99 -17.70
N SER A 197 27.49 -9.60 -18.13
CA SER A 197 28.69 -8.88 -18.57
C SER A 197 29.23 -9.47 -19.86
N PRO A 198 29.54 -8.63 -20.87
CA PRO A 198 30.23 -9.08 -22.07
C PRO A 198 31.74 -9.24 -21.86
N ASP A 199 32.32 -8.65 -20.82
CA ASP A 199 33.78 -8.57 -20.65
C ASP A 199 34.33 -9.59 -19.63
N VAL A 200 33.43 -10.24 -18.90
CA VAL A 200 33.76 -11.13 -17.78
C VAL A 200 33.32 -12.54 -18.13
N ASP A 201 34.16 -13.54 -17.84
CA ASP A 201 33.80 -14.94 -18.08
C ASP A 201 32.48 -15.30 -17.38
N PRO A 202 31.59 -16.06 -18.04
CA PRO A 202 30.33 -16.44 -17.41
C PRO A 202 30.57 -17.22 -16.11
N PRO A 203 29.67 -17.12 -15.12
CA PRO A 203 29.66 -18.04 -13.98
C PRO A 203 29.56 -19.51 -14.44
N PRO A 204 29.87 -20.51 -13.59
CA PRO A 204 29.81 -21.93 -13.95
C PRO A 204 28.47 -22.38 -14.55
N ASP A 205 27.37 -21.81 -14.06
CA ASP A 205 26.00 -22.10 -14.55
C ASP A 205 25.57 -21.22 -15.73
N GLY A 206 26.47 -20.38 -16.27
CA GLY A 206 26.15 -19.34 -17.22
C GLY A 206 25.53 -18.09 -16.59
N TRP A 207 25.08 -17.16 -17.44
CA TRP A 207 24.37 -15.96 -17.01
C TRP A 207 22.91 -16.29 -16.69
N VAL A 208 22.68 -16.77 -15.46
CA VAL A 208 21.33 -17.11 -14.97
C VAL A 208 20.89 -16.07 -13.94
N GLY A 209 19.67 -15.56 -14.09
CA GLY A 209 19.08 -14.64 -13.13
C GLY A 209 18.61 -15.33 -11.84
N ARG A 210 18.17 -14.53 -10.88
CA ARG A 210 17.69 -14.99 -9.57
C ARG A 210 16.20 -14.70 -9.41
N ARG A 211 15.45 -15.71 -8.94
CA ARG A 211 14.07 -15.54 -8.48
C ARG A 211 14.01 -14.71 -7.19
N LEU A 212 13.14 -13.72 -7.16
CA LEU A 212 12.85 -12.89 -5.99
C LEU A 212 11.46 -13.22 -5.40
N PRO A 213 11.20 -12.89 -4.12
CA PRO A 213 9.89 -13.09 -3.50
C PRO A 213 8.75 -12.39 -4.24
N VAL A 214 7.55 -12.98 -4.18
CA VAL A 214 6.29 -12.61 -4.88
C VAL A 214 5.70 -11.24 -4.44
N SER A 215 6.50 -10.41 -3.80
CA SER A 215 6.09 -9.13 -3.22
C SER A 215 7.19 -8.07 -3.28
N ALA A 216 8.19 -8.28 -4.13
CA ALA A 216 9.18 -7.26 -4.46
C ALA A 216 8.54 -6.03 -5.13
N SER A 217 9.09 -4.85 -4.88
CA SER A 217 8.84 -3.66 -5.73
C SER A 217 9.84 -3.65 -6.89
N SER A 218 9.54 -2.96 -7.99
CA SER A 218 10.48 -2.80 -9.12
C SER A 218 11.87 -2.34 -8.63
N THR A 219 11.96 -1.23 -7.88
CA THR A 219 13.22 -0.74 -7.30
C THR A 219 13.95 -1.76 -6.41
N PHE A 220 13.23 -2.71 -5.81
CA PHE A 220 13.85 -3.76 -5.00
C PHE A 220 14.48 -4.84 -5.87
N CYS A 221 13.86 -5.21 -6.99
CA CYS A 221 14.45 -6.10 -7.98
C CYS A 221 15.76 -5.51 -8.53
N GLU A 222 15.73 -4.22 -8.84
CA GLU A 222 16.87 -3.46 -9.37
C GLU A 222 18.04 -3.42 -8.38
N LEU A 223 17.76 -3.12 -7.11
CA LEU A 223 18.78 -3.12 -6.06
C LEU A 223 19.40 -4.52 -5.87
N TYR A 224 18.65 -5.59 -6.08
CA TYR A 224 19.22 -6.94 -6.06
C TYR A 224 20.12 -7.22 -7.26
N GLY A 225 19.75 -6.78 -8.46
CA GLY A 225 20.62 -6.85 -9.63
C GLY A 225 21.95 -6.10 -9.39
N ILE A 226 21.87 -4.90 -8.82
CA ILE A 226 23.06 -4.13 -8.43
C ILE A 226 23.89 -4.85 -7.35
N LEU A 227 23.24 -5.42 -6.34
CA LEU A 227 23.94 -6.20 -5.31
C LEU A 227 24.70 -7.38 -5.91
N ASP A 228 24.09 -8.12 -6.84
CA ASP A 228 24.72 -9.26 -7.50
C ASP A 228 25.89 -8.82 -8.38
N ALA A 229 25.77 -7.71 -9.11
CA ALA A 229 26.87 -7.12 -9.88
C ALA A 229 28.05 -6.69 -9.00
N VAL A 230 27.78 -5.96 -7.91
CA VAL A 230 28.84 -5.51 -6.99
C VAL A 230 29.50 -6.71 -6.31
N SER A 231 28.72 -7.74 -5.94
CA SER A 231 29.26 -8.96 -5.36
C SER A 231 30.15 -9.71 -6.35
N LEU A 232 29.71 -9.86 -7.60
CA LEU A 232 30.48 -10.49 -8.68
C LEU A 232 31.84 -9.81 -8.89
N LEU A 233 31.84 -8.48 -9.04
CA LEU A 233 33.06 -7.69 -9.22
C LEU A 233 33.98 -7.79 -8.00
N SER A 234 33.41 -7.73 -6.79
CA SER A 234 34.16 -7.82 -5.53
C SER A 234 34.82 -9.19 -5.34
N GLN A 235 34.12 -10.28 -5.69
CA GLN A 235 34.63 -11.66 -5.59
C GLN A 235 35.74 -11.94 -6.60
N ARG A 236 35.61 -11.41 -7.82
CA ARG A 236 36.60 -11.60 -8.89
C ARG A 236 37.76 -10.59 -8.85
N GLY A 237 37.70 -9.61 -7.97
CA GLY A 237 38.76 -8.60 -7.84
C GLY A 237 38.85 -7.66 -9.05
N LEU A 238 37.71 -7.29 -9.64
CA LEU A 238 37.65 -6.53 -10.89
C LEU A 238 37.18 -5.09 -10.67
N ASN A 239 37.75 -4.15 -11.43
CA ASN A 239 37.17 -2.83 -11.59
C ASN A 239 35.95 -2.94 -12.51
N GLY A 240 34.88 -2.19 -12.24
CA GLY A 240 33.65 -2.34 -13.02
C GLY A 240 32.81 -1.08 -13.17
N LEU A 241 32.14 -1.01 -14.31
CA LEU A 241 31.07 -0.06 -14.61
C LEU A 241 29.73 -0.80 -14.55
N VAL A 242 28.98 -0.58 -13.47
CA VAL A 242 27.65 -1.14 -13.27
C VAL A 242 26.62 -0.26 -13.99
N ILE A 243 25.93 -0.83 -14.96
CA ILE A 243 24.98 -0.15 -15.85
C ILE A 243 23.57 -0.62 -15.48
N CYS A 244 22.72 0.32 -15.07
CA CYS A 244 21.35 0.07 -14.60
C CYS A 244 20.42 1.13 -15.18
N ASP A 245 19.20 0.75 -15.56
CA ASP A 245 18.20 1.67 -16.09
C ASP A 245 17.24 2.24 -15.02
N SER A 246 17.38 1.79 -13.77
CA SER A 246 16.60 2.28 -12.64
C SER A 246 17.26 3.49 -11.96
N GLN A 247 16.86 4.68 -12.40
CA GLN A 247 17.24 5.94 -11.75
C GLN A 247 16.91 5.94 -10.26
N SER A 248 15.77 5.34 -9.87
CA SER A 248 15.33 5.25 -8.49
C SER A 248 16.25 4.39 -7.60
N ALA A 249 16.80 3.30 -8.14
CA ALA A 249 17.73 2.44 -7.41
C ALA A 249 19.07 3.15 -7.18
N LEU A 250 19.59 3.82 -8.21
CA LEU A 250 20.82 4.60 -8.12
C LEU A 250 20.70 5.80 -7.18
N GLN A 251 19.57 6.51 -7.21
CA GLN A 251 19.28 7.57 -6.23
C GLN A 251 19.18 7.05 -4.80
N ALA A 252 18.61 5.86 -4.59
CA ALA A 252 18.55 5.23 -3.28
C ALA A 252 19.95 4.88 -2.73
N LEU A 253 20.87 4.46 -3.61
CA LEU A 253 22.27 4.23 -3.27
C LEU A 253 23.00 5.51 -2.89
N SER A 254 22.79 6.61 -3.63
CA SER A 254 23.41 7.91 -3.34
C SER A 254 22.80 8.65 -2.14
N SER A 255 21.76 8.10 -1.49
CA SER A 255 21.09 8.77 -0.37
C SER A 255 21.96 8.78 0.89
N PRO A 256 22.06 9.92 1.60
CA PRO A 256 22.82 10.01 2.86
C PRO A 256 22.18 9.22 4.02
N LYS A 257 20.93 8.75 3.86
CA LYS A 257 20.21 7.96 4.86
C LYS A 257 19.65 6.70 4.20
N PRO A 258 20.42 5.60 4.12
CA PRO A 258 19.96 4.36 3.53
C PRO A 258 18.78 3.81 4.35
N THR A 259 17.59 3.76 3.73
CA THR A 259 16.35 3.27 4.35
C THR A 259 16.06 1.81 4.04
N CYS A 260 16.91 1.15 3.24
CA CYS A 260 16.76 -0.22 2.78
C CYS A 260 18.00 -1.03 3.16
N HIS A 261 17.79 -2.21 3.76
CA HIS A 261 18.88 -3.13 4.14
C HIS A 261 19.76 -3.53 2.94
N LEU A 262 19.19 -3.59 1.72
CA LEU A 262 19.97 -3.87 0.50
C LEU A 262 20.98 -2.76 0.22
N VAL A 263 20.59 -1.50 0.37
CA VAL A 263 21.51 -0.37 0.19
C VAL A 263 22.66 -0.49 1.18
N SER A 264 22.38 -0.75 2.46
CA SER A 264 23.42 -0.99 3.47
C SER A 264 24.35 -2.15 3.10
N ARG A 265 23.82 -3.25 2.55
CA ARG A 265 24.60 -4.41 2.10
C ARG A 265 25.49 -4.06 0.89
N ILE A 266 24.95 -3.34 -0.09
CA ILE A 266 25.71 -2.86 -1.26
C ILE A 266 26.83 -1.93 -0.82
N LEU A 267 26.54 -0.96 0.06
CA LEU A 267 27.55 -0.06 0.63
C LEU A 267 28.66 -0.82 1.36
N SER A 268 28.33 -1.89 2.09
CA SER A 268 29.31 -2.74 2.76
C SER A 268 30.26 -3.42 1.77
N PHE A 269 29.72 -3.98 0.68
CA PHE A 269 30.56 -4.54 -0.39
C PHE A 269 31.41 -3.46 -1.08
N LEU A 270 30.87 -2.26 -1.32
CA LEU A 270 31.63 -1.15 -1.91
C LEU A 270 32.78 -0.70 -1.00
N SER A 271 32.59 -0.70 0.34
CA SER A 271 33.69 -0.46 1.27
C SER A 271 34.79 -1.53 1.17
N LEU A 272 34.42 -2.81 1.04
CA LEU A 272 35.39 -3.90 0.84
C LEU A 272 36.15 -3.76 -0.48
N VAL A 273 35.45 -3.39 -1.56
CA VAL A 273 36.03 -3.10 -2.87
C VAL A 273 37.05 -1.98 -2.78
N ARG A 274 36.72 -0.89 -2.08
CA ARG A 274 37.63 0.24 -1.84
C ARG A 274 38.88 -0.17 -1.06
N LEU A 275 38.75 -1.03 -0.03
CA LEU A 275 39.89 -1.54 0.73
C LEU A 275 40.85 -2.39 -0.13
N ARG A 276 40.35 -2.99 -1.21
CA ARG A 276 41.14 -3.74 -2.20
C ARG A 276 41.68 -2.87 -3.33
N ALA A 277 41.59 -1.53 -3.22
CA ALA A 277 41.96 -0.57 -4.25
C ALA A 277 41.24 -0.80 -5.61
N LEU A 278 40.04 -1.40 -5.56
CA LEU A 278 39.20 -1.58 -6.73
C LEU A 278 38.23 -0.41 -6.88
N GLN A 279 37.83 -0.15 -8.12
CA GLN A 279 36.90 0.91 -8.47
C GLN A 279 35.62 0.33 -9.09
N ILE A 280 34.48 0.64 -8.47
CA ILE A 280 33.15 0.38 -9.03
C ILE A 280 32.45 1.73 -9.25
N ILE A 281 32.03 1.97 -10.48
CA ILE A 281 31.31 3.17 -10.92
C ILE A 281 29.93 2.74 -11.40
N PHE A 282 28.94 3.63 -11.26
CA PHE A 282 27.59 3.39 -11.74
C PHE A 282 27.24 4.31 -12.91
N LEU A 283 26.54 3.77 -13.91
CA LEU A 283 25.98 4.51 -15.03
C LEU A 283 24.48 4.23 -15.14
N TRP A 284 23.69 5.30 -15.09
CA TRP A 284 22.29 5.24 -15.45
C TRP A 284 22.11 5.36 -16.97
N ILE A 285 21.35 4.45 -17.57
CA ILE A 285 20.91 4.52 -18.97
C ILE A 285 19.37 4.54 -19.07
N PRO A 286 18.79 5.11 -20.13
CA PRO A 286 17.34 5.02 -20.36
C PRO A 286 16.91 3.58 -20.69
N SER A 287 15.73 3.19 -20.20
CA SER A 287 15.16 1.86 -20.44
C SER A 287 14.51 1.73 -21.81
N HIS A 288 14.50 0.51 -22.38
CA HIS A 288 13.82 0.15 -23.63
C HIS A 288 14.19 0.99 -24.87
N VAL A 289 15.45 1.41 -24.97
CA VAL A 289 15.95 2.18 -26.14
C VAL A 289 16.76 1.34 -27.13
N GLY A 290 16.74 0.00 -27.01
CA GLY A 290 17.41 -0.90 -27.95
C GLY A 290 18.92 -1.04 -27.72
N ILE A 291 19.38 -1.01 -26.47
CA ILE A 291 20.80 -1.26 -26.13
C ILE A 291 20.96 -2.75 -25.91
N LEU A 292 21.65 -3.43 -26.83
CA LEU A 292 21.79 -4.88 -26.90
C LEU A 292 21.94 -5.57 -25.53
N TYR A 293 22.97 -5.22 -24.76
CA TYR A 293 23.26 -5.89 -23.48
C TYR A 293 22.29 -5.51 -22.35
N SER A 294 21.65 -4.34 -22.45
CA SER A 294 20.55 -3.96 -21.55
C SER A 294 19.32 -4.83 -21.82
N ASP A 295 18.98 -5.01 -23.10
CA ASP A 295 17.86 -5.84 -23.51
C ASP A 295 18.13 -7.33 -23.20
N THR A 296 19.39 -7.78 -23.30
CA THR A 296 19.82 -9.12 -22.88
C THR A 296 19.55 -9.35 -21.40
N VAL A 297 19.98 -8.45 -20.51
CA VAL A 297 19.80 -8.63 -19.06
C VAL A 297 18.33 -8.55 -18.65
N ASP A 298 17.52 -7.72 -19.33
CA ASP A 298 16.06 -7.67 -19.14
C ASP A 298 15.39 -9.00 -19.50
N GLY A 299 15.80 -9.61 -20.62
CA GLY A 299 15.37 -10.95 -20.99
C GLY A 299 15.69 -12.00 -19.90
N ILE A 300 16.90 -11.96 -19.34
CA ILE A 300 17.33 -12.88 -18.28
C ILE A 300 16.53 -12.62 -16.98
N ALA A 301 16.31 -11.36 -16.60
CA ALA A 301 15.55 -11.00 -15.41
C ALA A 301 14.08 -11.43 -15.51
N LYS A 302 13.47 -11.30 -16.69
CA LYS A 302 12.12 -11.81 -16.99
C LYS A 302 12.05 -13.33 -16.91
N ALA A 303 13.01 -14.03 -17.52
CA ALA A 303 13.09 -15.49 -17.42
C ALA A 303 13.25 -15.96 -15.95
N ALA A 304 14.02 -15.22 -15.15
CA ALA A 304 14.22 -15.51 -13.73
C ALA A 304 12.93 -15.43 -12.90
N CYS A 305 11.91 -14.70 -13.37
CA CYS A 305 10.60 -14.65 -12.71
C CYS A 305 9.87 -16.01 -12.73
N SER A 306 10.31 -16.98 -13.53
CA SER A 306 9.73 -18.33 -13.60
C SER A 306 10.55 -19.39 -12.86
N LEU A 307 11.75 -19.04 -12.39
CA LEU A 307 12.61 -19.97 -11.64
C LEU A 307 12.01 -20.30 -10.26
N PRO A 308 12.31 -21.48 -9.68
CA PRO A 308 11.91 -21.81 -8.32
C PRO A 308 12.60 -20.87 -7.33
N LEU A 309 11.87 -20.49 -6.26
CA LEU A 309 12.46 -19.80 -5.11
C LEU A 309 13.46 -20.77 -4.46
N ARG A 310 14.73 -20.38 -4.39
CA ARG A 310 15.73 -21.12 -3.60
C ARG A 310 15.41 -20.92 -2.10
N ASP A 311 15.55 -21.96 -1.27
CA ASP A 311 15.22 -21.91 0.18
C ASP A 311 16.02 -20.87 0.98
N ALA A 312 17.23 -20.52 0.52
CA ALA A 312 18.03 -19.40 1.02
C ALA A 312 17.76 -18.09 0.25
N GLY A 313 16.52 -17.91 -0.21
CA GLY A 313 16.11 -16.82 -1.07
C GLY A 313 16.18 -15.45 -0.39
N PRO A 314 16.22 -14.36 -1.18
CA PRO A 314 16.33 -13.02 -0.64
C PRO A 314 15.12 -12.64 0.22
N SER A 315 15.38 -12.12 1.43
CA SER A 315 14.33 -11.67 2.35
C SER A 315 13.49 -10.57 1.71
N PRO A 316 12.14 -10.66 1.71
CA PRO A 316 11.28 -9.60 1.19
C PRO A 316 11.57 -8.24 1.82
N SER A 317 11.28 -7.16 1.08
CA SER A 317 11.46 -5.80 1.58
C SER A 317 10.53 -5.47 2.77
N LEU A 318 10.87 -4.42 3.52
CA LEU A 318 9.96 -3.89 4.52
C LEU A 318 8.61 -3.47 3.90
N SER A 319 8.62 -2.82 2.73
CA SER A 319 7.40 -2.38 2.05
C SER A 319 6.49 -3.55 1.67
N CYS A 320 7.08 -4.68 1.28
CA CYS A 320 6.37 -5.93 1.04
C CYS A 320 5.56 -6.38 2.26
N TYR A 321 6.24 -6.52 3.41
CA TYR A 321 5.58 -7.01 4.62
C TYR A 321 4.48 -6.04 5.09
N LEU A 322 4.74 -4.73 4.99
CA LEU A 322 3.76 -3.71 5.33
C LEU A 322 2.54 -3.75 4.39
N LEU A 323 2.72 -4.10 3.12
CA LEU A 323 1.62 -4.28 2.15
C LEU A 323 0.75 -5.49 2.52
N ARG A 324 1.35 -6.63 2.88
CA ARG A 324 0.61 -7.82 3.36
C ARG A 324 -0.24 -7.51 4.60
N VAL A 325 0.32 -6.78 5.56
CA VAL A 325 -0.45 -6.35 6.74
C VAL A 325 -1.59 -5.40 6.36
N ASN A 326 -1.32 -4.39 5.53
CA ASN A 326 -2.32 -3.40 5.13
C ASN A 326 -3.49 -4.01 4.35
N THR A 327 -3.20 -4.96 3.45
CA THR A 327 -4.24 -5.66 2.69
C THR A 327 -5.14 -6.45 3.64
N HIS A 328 -4.55 -7.18 4.58
CA HIS A 328 -5.32 -7.95 5.56
C HIS A 328 -6.18 -7.09 6.50
N THR A 329 -5.76 -5.86 6.87
CA THR A 329 -6.52 -4.97 7.76
C THR A 329 -7.97 -4.75 7.32
N TYR A 330 -8.23 -4.78 6.01
CA TYR A 330 -9.57 -4.57 5.46
C TYR A 330 -10.28 -5.88 5.05
N VAL A 331 -9.54 -7.00 4.97
CA VAL A 331 -10.08 -8.30 4.56
C VAL A 331 -11.15 -8.79 5.53
N SER A 332 -10.99 -8.59 6.84
CA SER A 332 -12.00 -8.99 7.83
C SER A 332 -13.34 -8.26 7.62
N THR A 333 -13.30 -6.98 7.26
CA THR A 333 -14.49 -6.19 6.93
C THR A 333 -15.16 -6.71 5.66
N LEU A 334 -14.36 -7.06 4.65
CA LEU A 334 -14.87 -7.66 3.40
C LEU A 334 -15.51 -9.04 3.65
N HIS A 335 -14.88 -9.90 4.46
CA HIS A 335 -15.42 -11.21 4.81
C HIS A 335 -16.71 -11.10 5.63
N HIS A 336 -16.74 -10.22 6.64
CA HIS A 336 -17.94 -9.99 7.45
C HIS A 336 -19.10 -9.50 6.57
N ARG A 337 -18.83 -8.59 5.64
CA ARG A 337 -19.81 -8.14 4.64
C ARG A 337 -20.31 -9.29 3.77
N ALA A 338 -19.38 -10.10 3.22
CA ALA A 338 -19.72 -11.20 2.33
C ALA A 338 -20.65 -12.22 3.00
N ARG A 339 -20.38 -12.57 4.27
CA ARG A 339 -21.23 -13.47 5.06
C ARG A 339 -22.64 -12.93 5.28
N GLN A 340 -22.79 -11.62 5.45
CA GLN A 340 -24.08 -10.99 5.68
C GLN A 340 -24.83 -10.62 4.40
N ARG A 341 -24.18 -10.68 3.23
CA ARG A 341 -24.70 -10.18 1.95
C ARG A 341 -26.03 -10.81 1.55
N ALA A 342 -26.15 -12.13 1.66
CA ALA A 342 -27.36 -12.86 1.25
C ALA A 342 -28.61 -12.39 2.01
N ASN A 343 -28.46 -12.08 3.29
CA ASN A 343 -29.57 -11.75 4.20
C ASN A 343 -29.71 -10.25 4.46
N SER A 344 -29.13 -9.40 3.60
CA SER A 344 -29.01 -7.97 3.87
C SER A 344 -29.29 -7.11 2.63
N VAL A 345 -30.55 -6.67 2.51
CA VAL A 345 -31.02 -5.72 1.49
C VAL A 345 -30.14 -4.45 1.43
N SER A 346 -29.71 -3.91 2.59
CA SER A 346 -28.85 -2.71 2.61
C SER A 346 -27.44 -2.95 2.06
N ILE A 347 -26.91 -4.18 2.16
CA ILE A 347 -25.58 -4.51 1.63
C ILE A 347 -25.70 -4.65 0.11
N GLN A 348 -26.75 -5.34 -0.35
CA GLN A 348 -27.07 -5.51 -1.76
C GLN A 348 -27.31 -4.16 -2.46
N HIS A 349 -28.08 -3.26 -1.84
CA HIS A 349 -28.26 -1.90 -2.34
C HIS A 349 -26.92 -1.16 -2.45
N TYR A 350 -26.10 -1.19 -1.39
CA TYR A 350 -24.81 -0.49 -1.38
C TYR A 350 -23.81 -1.03 -2.43
N ASP A 351 -23.90 -2.31 -2.81
CA ASP A 351 -23.07 -2.90 -3.88
C ASP A 351 -23.27 -2.18 -5.22
N ALA A 352 -24.48 -1.70 -5.51
CA ALA A 352 -24.80 -0.98 -6.74
C ALA A 352 -24.04 0.35 -6.90
N PHE A 353 -23.51 0.89 -5.80
CA PHE A 353 -22.82 2.19 -5.73
C PHE A 353 -21.33 2.06 -5.42
N ARG A 354 -20.81 0.86 -5.14
CA ARG A 354 -19.41 0.65 -4.73
C ARG A 354 -18.39 1.04 -5.82
N GLN A 355 -18.76 0.86 -7.08
CA GLN A 355 -17.92 1.21 -8.23
C GLN A 355 -18.00 2.71 -8.60
N HIS A 356 -19.02 3.42 -8.11
CA HIS A 356 -19.17 4.85 -8.31
C HIS A 356 -18.29 5.59 -7.30
N ARG A 357 -17.12 6.07 -7.77
CA ARG A 357 -16.19 6.88 -6.97
C ARG A 357 -16.77 8.26 -6.70
N TYR A 358 -17.75 8.34 -5.83
CA TYR A 358 -18.27 9.62 -5.37
C TYR A 358 -17.26 10.27 -4.43
N LYS A 359 -16.62 11.34 -4.89
CA LYS A 359 -15.67 12.11 -4.07
C LYS A 359 -16.45 13.15 -3.29
N TYR A 360 -16.48 13.03 -1.97
CA TYR A 360 -16.95 14.05 -1.02
C TYR A 360 -16.06 15.31 -1.03
N ARG A 361 -15.89 15.95 -2.19
CA ARG A 361 -14.87 17.00 -2.43
C ARG A 361 -15.45 18.31 -2.97
N ARG A 362 -16.77 18.52 -2.92
CA ARG A 362 -17.32 19.87 -3.15
C ARG A 362 -16.83 20.78 -2.01
N ARG A 363 -16.36 22.00 -2.32
CA ARG A 363 -15.95 23.05 -1.36
C ARG A 363 -16.98 24.18 -1.48
N GLY A 364 -17.52 24.70 -0.36
CA GLY A 364 -18.57 25.74 -0.36
C GLY A 364 -19.56 25.63 0.82
N LEU A 365 -20.46 26.61 0.96
CA LEU A 365 -21.41 26.77 2.09
C LEU A 365 -22.50 25.68 2.19
N MET A 366 -22.80 24.94 1.11
CA MET A 366 -23.86 23.91 1.04
C MET A 366 -23.35 22.45 1.09
N VAL A 367 -22.05 22.26 1.32
CA VAL A 367 -21.35 20.97 1.11
C VAL A 367 -21.78 19.87 2.08
N ARG A 368 -22.13 20.21 3.33
CA ARG A 368 -22.48 19.19 4.34
C ARG A 368 -23.78 18.47 3.99
N ARG A 369 -24.83 19.22 3.66
CA ARG A 369 -26.14 18.65 3.32
C ARG A 369 -26.04 17.75 2.11
N HIS A 370 -25.42 18.24 1.05
CA HIS A 370 -25.14 17.48 -0.17
C HIS A 370 -24.44 16.14 0.11
N ASN A 371 -23.34 16.19 0.86
CA ASN A 371 -22.58 14.98 1.21
C ASN A 371 -23.40 13.99 2.05
N VAL A 372 -24.23 14.48 2.97
CA VAL A 372 -25.10 13.63 3.79
C VAL A 372 -26.17 12.96 2.94
N VAL A 373 -26.86 13.70 2.07
CA VAL A 373 -27.87 13.13 1.15
C VAL A 373 -27.21 12.10 0.23
N ALA A 374 -26.07 12.43 -0.37
CA ALA A 374 -25.34 11.53 -1.24
C ALA A 374 -24.83 10.25 -0.54
N ALA A 375 -24.38 10.35 0.71
CA ALA A 375 -24.00 9.20 1.52
C ALA A 375 -25.21 8.27 1.75
N ARG A 376 -26.36 8.86 2.13
CA ARG A 376 -27.59 8.12 2.45
C ARG A 376 -28.17 7.40 1.22
N LEU A 377 -28.22 8.08 0.05
CA LEU A 377 -28.66 7.48 -1.21
C LEU A 377 -27.87 6.21 -1.55
N ARG A 378 -26.54 6.26 -1.36
CA ARG A 378 -25.68 5.10 -1.60
C ARG A 378 -25.87 4.00 -0.57
N LEU A 379 -25.97 4.35 0.71
CA LEU A 379 -26.10 3.37 1.79
C LEU A 379 -27.47 2.66 1.78
N GLY A 380 -28.48 3.21 1.10
CA GLY A 380 -29.79 2.59 0.94
C GLY A 380 -30.65 2.58 2.19
N TYR A 381 -30.41 3.53 3.10
CA TYR A 381 -31.19 3.66 4.33
C TYR A 381 -32.18 4.79 4.22
N ARG A 382 -33.27 4.65 4.97
CA ARG A 382 -34.18 5.74 5.33
C ARG A 382 -33.36 6.91 5.88
N PRO A 383 -33.28 8.04 5.17
CA PRO A 383 -32.68 9.24 5.70
C PRO A 383 -33.32 9.67 7.02
N VAL A 384 -32.59 10.43 7.84
CA VAL A 384 -33.06 10.87 9.17
C VAL A 384 -34.35 11.72 9.11
N TRP A 385 -34.67 12.35 7.97
CA TRP A 385 -35.95 13.06 7.79
C TRP A 385 -37.16 12.14 7.55
N GLN A 386 -36.93 10.85 7.27
CA GLN A 386 -37.94 9.78 7.21
C GLN A 386 -38.15 9.11 8.57
N VAL A 387 -37.34 9.51 9.55
CA VAL A 387 -37.60 9.25 10.95
C VAL A 387 -38.32 10.50 11.43
N ALA A 388 -39.46 10.33 12.07
CA ALA A 388 -40.20 11.43 12.67
C ALA A 388 -39.26 12.35 13.46
N GLY A 389 -39.28 13.65 13.15
CA GLY A 389 -38.48 14.66 13.85
C GLY A 389 -38.91 14.91 15.30
N PHE A 390 -40.00 14.29 15.73
CA PHE A 390 -40.60 14.37 17.05
C PHE A 390 -40.80 12.95 17.58
N GLU A 391 -40.63 12.74 18.89
CA GLU A 391 -40.75 11.42 19.53
C GLU A 391 -42.11 10.75 19.29
N ASP A 392 -43.17 11.55 19.10
CA ASP A 392 -44.56 11.06 18.94
C ASP A 392 -45.07 11.02 17.49
N ALA A 393 -44.26 11.42 16.51
CA ALA A 393 -44.70 11.40 15.12
C ALA A 393 -44.49 10.01 14.48
N PRO A 394 -45.42 9.53 13.63
CA PRO A 394 -45.26 8.23 12.96
C PRO A 394 -44.02 8.22 12.06
N HIS A 395 -43.32 7.07 12.01
CA HIS A 395 -42.18 6.83 11.11
C HIS A 395 -42.53 6.90 9.61
N PHE A 396 -43.82 7.02 9.28
CA PHE A 396 -44.34 7.28 7.94
C PHE A 396 -45.20 8.55 8.02
N SER A 397 -44.57 9.68 8.34
CA SER A 397 -45.28 10.96 8.28
C SER A 397 -45.61 11.35 6.84
N SER A 398 -46.26 12.51 6.67
CA SER A 398 -46.42 13.11 5.36
C SER A 398 -45.08 13.44 4.69
N CYS A 399 -45.07 13.40 3.36
CA CYS A 399 -43.95 13.88 2.55
C CYS A 399 -43.70 15.37 2.80
N LEU A 400 -42.45 15.80 2.99
CA LEU A 400 -42.11 17.20 3.29
C LEU A 400 -42.22 18.16 2.08
N LEU A 401 -42.54 17.62 0.90
CA LEU A 401 -42.66 18.38 -0.35
C LEU A 401 -44.11 18.46 -0.83
N CYS A 402 -44.83 17.34 -0.89
CA CYS A 402 -46.20 17.28 -1.39
C CYS A 402 -47.26 16.98 -0.32
N ASP A 403 -46.86 16.89 0.96
CA ASP A 403 -47.73 16.61 2.11
C ASP A 403 -48.52 15.29 2.05
N GLN A 404 -48.23 14.41 1.09
CA GLN A 404 -48.89 13.11 0.96
C GLN A 404 -48.66 12.26 2.22
N PRO A 405 -49.71 11.74 2.88
CA PRO A 405 -49.59 10.98 4.12
C PRO A 405 -48.83 9.66 3.89
N ASN A 406 -48.16 9.16 4.93
CA ASN A 406 -47.40 7.90 4.89
C ASN A 406 -46.32 7.82 3.79
N SER A 407 -45.91 8.96 3.23
CA SER A 407 -45.08 9.03 2.03
C SER A 407 -43.70 9.62 2.28
N ASN A 408 -43.28 9.68 3.54
CA ASN A 408 -41.93 10.07 3.92
C ASN A 408 -40.94 8.89 3.72
N SER A 409 -40.79 8.41 2.49
CA SER A 409 -39.95 7.25 2.13
C SER A 409 -39.01 7.57 0.95
N LEU A 410 -37.85 6.90 0.87
CA LEU A 410 -36.86 7.20 -0.17
C LEU A 410 -37.44 6.86 -1.54
N GLU A 411 -38.22 5.78 -1.57
CA GLU A 411 -39.01 5.36 -2.71
C GLU A 411 -39.96 6.45 -3.18
N HIS A 412 -40.73 7.08 -2.27
CA HIS A 412 -41.62 8.18 -2.65
C HIS A 412 -40.85 9.39 -3.19
N TYR A 413 -39.83 9.89 -2.47
CA TYR A 413 -39.05 11.05 -2.93
C TYR A 413 -38.36 10.81 -4.29
N CYS A 414 -37.98 9.57 -4.61
CA CYS A 414 -37.29 9.27 -5.87
C CYS A 414 -38.22 8.82 -7.01
N LEU A 415 -39.36 8.18 -6.72
CA LEU A 415 -40.21 7.53 -7.73
C LEU A 415 -41.62 8.12 -7.83
N HIS A 416 -42.16 8.72 -6.77
CA HIS A 416 -43.59 9.02 -6.68
C HIS A 416 -43.92 10.47 -6.31
N CYS A 417 -42.96 11.25 -5.82
CA CYS A 417 -43.21 12.62 -5.39
C CYS A 417 -43.44 13.52 -6.62
N PRO A 418 -44.65 14.12 -6.77
CA PRO A 418 -44.99 14.91 -7.95
C PRO A 418 -44.10 16.14 -8.09
N GLU A 419 -43.71 16.74 -6.97
CA GLU A 419 -42.87 17.94 -6.91
C GLU A 419 -41.51 17.77 -7.57
N VAL A 420 -40.91 16.58 -7.51
CA VAL A 420 -39.58 16.32 -8.11
C VAL A 420 -39.66 15.44 -9.36
N SER A 421 -40.85 15.02 -9.77
CA SER A 421 -41.07 14.13 -10.92
C SER A 421 -40.55 14.70 -12.23
N GLY A 422 -40.62 16.03 -12.41
CA GLY A 422 -40.10 16.73 -13.60
C GLY A 422 -38.56 16.81 -13.68
N LEU A 423 -37.86 16.48 -12.60
CA LEU A 423 -36.39 16.50 -12.52
C LEU A 423 -35.75 15.12 -12.48
N LEU A 424 -36.56 14.06 -12.35
CA LEU A 424 -36.09 12.70 -12.20
C LEU A 424 -36.53 11.83 -13.39
N PRO A 425 -35.70 10.88 -13.84
CA PRO A 425 -36.08 9.96 -14.90
C PRO A 425 -37.27 9.08 -14.48
N LEU A 426 -38.36 9.10 -15.26
CA LEU A 426 -39.55 8.30 -15.02
C LEU A 426 -39.35 6.83 -15.41
N GLY A 427 -40.06 5.91 -14.75
CA GLY A 427 -40.10 4.48 -15.09
C GLY A 427 -38.79 3.71 -14.83
N ARG A 428 -37.84 4.30 -14.08
CA ARG A 428 -36.57 3.66 -13.72
C ARG A 428 -36.65 3.05 -12.32
N PRO A 429 -35.92 1.96 -12.04
CA PRO A 429 -35.84 1.41 -10.69
C PRO A 429 -35.11 2.40 -9.76
N LEU A 430 -35.41 2.34 -8.45
CA LEU A 430 -34.88 3.26 -7.42
C LEU A 430 -33.36 3.43 -7.50
N VAL A 431 -32.63 2.34 -7.73
CA VAL A 431 -31.16 2.33 -7.82
C VAL A 431 -30.66 3.20 -8.97
N ASP A 432 -31.34 3.18 -10.12
CA ASP A 432 -30.93 3.96 -11.30
C ASP A 432 -31.23 5.45 -11.11
N ILE A 433 -32.33 5.79 -10.45
CA ILE A 433 -32.63 7.18 -10.08
C ILE A 433 -31.60 7.69 -9.08
N CYS A 434 -31.26 6.88 -8.07
CA CYS A 434 -30.19 7.20 -7.13
C CYS A 434 -28.84 7.40 -7.84
N ARG A 435 -28.51 6.59 -8.87
CA ARG A 435 -27.28 6.79 -9.68
C ARG A 435 -27.34 8.10 -10.48
N HIS A 436 -28.50 8.41 -11.07
CA HIS A 436 -28.71 9.66 -11.79
C HIS A 436 -28.53 10.88 -10.89
N LEU A 437 -29.10 10.85 -9.68
CA LEU A 437 -28.91 11.89 -8.67
C LEU A 437 -27.43 12.10 -8.30
N LEU A 438 -26.67 11.02 -8.20
CA LEU A 438 -25.26 11.04 -7.83
C LEU A 438 -24.32 11.40 -9.00
N ALA A 439 -24.85 11.57 -10.20
CA ALA A 439 -24.10 11.99 -11.38
C ALA A 439 -24.14 13.51 -11.55
N HIS A 440 -23.02 14.09 -11.97
CA HIS A 440 -22.88 15.53 -12.25
C HIS A 440 -23.40 16.41 -11.11
N ASP A 441 -24.19 17.44 -11.44
CA ASP A 441 -24.77 18.43 -10.52
C ASP A 441 -26.28 18.19 -10.27
N ASN A 442 -26.82 17.04 -10.65
CA ASN A 442 -28.26 16.75 -10.59
C ASN A 442 -28.81 16.84 -9.16
N LEU A 443 -28.07 16.31 -8.19
CA LEU A 443 -28.45 16.45 -6.78
C LEU A 443 -28.37 17.90 -6.29
N ASP A 444 -27.42 18.71 -6.79
CA ASP A 444 -27.31 20.12 -6.41
C ASP A 444 -28.53 20.91 -6.91
N GLU A 445 -28.94 20.68 -8.16
CA GLU A 445 -30.12 21.33 -8.76
C GLU A 445 -31.39 21.06 -7.94
N ILE A 446 -31.58 19.80 -7.51
CA ILE A 446 -32.72 19.41 -6.68
C ILE A 446 -32.61 20.02 -5.28
N LEU A 447 -31.43 20.03 -4.67
CA LEU A 447 -31.25 20.61 -3.32
C LEU A 447 -31.43 22.13 -3.30
N VAL A 448 -31.10 22.82 -4.40
CA VAL A 448 -31.34 24.26 -4.58
C VAL A 448 -32.83 24.56 -4.77
N ARG A 449 -33.51 23.84 -5.66
CA ARG A 449 -34.93 24.07 -5.96
C ARG A 449 -35.86 23.61 -4.84
N TYR A 450 -35.48 22.53 -4.15
CA TYR A 450 -36.25 21.95 -3.05
C TYR A 450 -35.40 21.92 -1.77
N PRO A 451 -35.34 23.03 -1.02
CA PRO A 451 -34.60 23.10 0.24
C PRO A 451 -35.10 22.15 1.33
N ARG A 452 -36.27 21.52 1.16
CA ARG A 452 -36.77 20.45 2.04
C ARG A 452 -36.42 19.04 1.53
N PHE A 453 -35.97 18.89 0.30
CA PHE A 453 -35.51 17.59 -0.25
C PHE A 453 -34.27 17.13 0.50
N GLY A 454 -34.45 16.22 1.44
CA GLY A 454 -33.36 15.79 2.29
C GLY A 454 -32.89 16.77 3.35
N GLY A 455 -33.73 17.73 3.73
CA GLY A 455 -33.56 18.55 4.93
C GLY A 455 -34.11 17.84 6.17
N CYS A 456 -33.52 18.12 7.34
CA CYS A 456 -34.18 17.92 8.64
C CYS A 456 -34.96 19.19 8.97
#